data_AF-A0A821YXC8-F1
#
_entry.id   AF-A0A821YXC8-F1
#
_cell.length_a   1.000
_cell.length_b   1.000
_cell.length_c   1.000
_cell.angle_alpha   90.00
_cell.angle_beta   90.00
_cell.angle_gamma   90.00
#
_symmetry.space_group_name_H-M   'P 1'
#
loop_
_entity.id
_entity.type
_entity.pdbx_description
1 polymer ?
#
loop_
_entity_poly.entity_id
_entity_poly.type
_entity_poly.pdbx_seq_one_letter_code
_entity_poly.pdbx_strand_id
1 'polypeptide(L)'
;MLRSCRLMYRNNEAELNRIDEFDKKYTHDPDSGKGKAIFWYTRDSFVYRLVNQALRTGDPDLIHPYRFFINDLYSELLSIHRQDIGSDEEDFVVCRGQGLTQPECTSLQSSVGQLVTFASFISTTVDRELAYGYARTSARENVVPAFFEFHMNT
;
A
#
# COMPACT_ATOMS: atom_id res chain seq x y z
N MET A 1 11.23 3.32 -12.96
CA MET A 1 11.20 2.84 -11.56
C MET A 1 12.59 2.56 -10.98
N LEU A 2 13.26 1.47 -11.39
CA LEU A 2 14.35 0.86 -10.61
C LEU A 2 15.58 1.76 -10.40
N ARG A 3 15.95 2.59 -11.38
CA ARG A 3 17.04 3.56 -11.22
C ARG A 3 16.79 4.52 -10.04
N SER A 4 15.58 5.06 -9.94
CA SER A 4 15.19 5.95 -8.83
C SER A 4 15.19 5.22 -7.49
N CYS A 5 14.69 3.98 -7.47
CA CYS A 5 14.72 3.13 -6.27
C CYS A 5 16.16 2.88 -5.78
N ARG A 6 17.07 2.51 -6.69
CA ARG A 6 18.50 2.29 -6.38
C ARG A 6 19.16 3.54 -5.83
N LEU A 7 18.81 4.73 -6.34
CA LEU A 7 19.36 6.00 -5.84
C LEU A 7 18.88 6.31 -4.40
N MET A 8 17.61 6.03 -4.09
CA MET A 8 17.04 6.22 -2.75
C MET A 8 17.63 5.25 -1.73
N TYR A 9 17.87 4.00 -2.14
CA TYR A 9 18.44 2.96 -1.28
C TYR A 9 19.94 2.73 -1.48
N ARG A 10 20.68 3.70 -2.05
CA ARG A 10 22.11 3.54 -2.41
C ARG A 10 23.02 3.09 -1.27
N ASN A 11 22.61 3.34 -0.02
CA ASN A 11 23.36 2.99 1.18
C ASN A 11 22.71 1.83 1.98
N ASN A 12 21.74 1.12 1.39
CA ASN A 12 21.05 0.00 2.03
C ASN A 12 21.17 -1.25 1.16
N GLU A 13 22.21 -2.05 1.42
CA GLU A 13 22.53 -3.25 0.64
C GLU A 13 21.40 -4.28 0.63
N ALA A 14 20.68 -4.45 1.74
CA ALA A 14 19.54 -5.35 1.82
C ALA A 14 18.42 -4.92 0.85
N GLU A 15 18.12 -3.62 0.77
CA GLU A 15 17.15 -3.09 -0.18
C GLU A 15 17.64 -3.17 -1.63
N LEU A 16 18.93 -2.93 -1.88
CA LEU A 16 19.52 -3.10 -3.22
C LEU A 16 19.40 -4.55 -3.70
N ASN A 17 19.65 -5.54 -2.83
CA ASN A 17 19.45 -6.96 -3.14
C ASN A 17 17.99 -7.29 -3.45
N ARG A 18 17.04 -6.72 -2.70
CA ARG A 18 15.60 -6.85 -3.00
C ARG A 18 15.23 -6.21 -4.34
N ILE A 19 15.85 -5.08 -4.69
CA ILE A 19 15.67 -4.42 -5.99
C ILE A 19 16.22 -5.30 -7.11
N ASP A 20 17.40 -5.90 -6.95
CA ASP A 20 17.97 -6.82 -7.93
C ASP A 20 17.12 -8.08 -8.12
N GLU A 21 16.57 -8.60 -7.03
CA GLU A 21 15.67 -9.74 -7.09
C GLU A 21 14.38 -9.39 -7.86
N PHE A 22 13.81 -8.22 -7.57
CA PHE A 22 12.65 -7.71 -8.31
C PHE A 22 12.97 -7.55 -9.79
N ASP A 23 14.09 -6.89 -10.14
CA ASP A 23 14.52 -6.66 -11.53
C ASP A 23 14.62 -7.97 -12.33
N LYS A 24 15.15 -9.02 -11.69
CA LYS A 24 15.34 -10.34 -12.33
C LYS A 24 14.06 -11.18 -12.41
N LYS A 25 13.17 -11.06 -11.43
CA LYS A 25 12.04 -11.99 -11.23
C LYS A 25 10.67 -11.37 -11.48
N TYR A 26 10.58 -10.05 -11.59
CA TYR A 26 9.35 -9.36 -11.98
C TYR A 26 9.15 -9.50 -13.48
N THR A 27 8.53 -10.62 -13.86
CA THR A 27 8.06 -10.84 -15.22
C THR A 27 6.59 -10.45 -15.31
N HIS A 28 6.26 -9.52 -16.19
CA HIS A 28 4.92 -9.42 -16.72
C HIS A 28 4.74 -10.65 -17.61
N ASP A 29 4.04 -11.68 -17.12
CA ASP A 29 3.70 -12.86 -17.92
C ASP A 29 2.35 -12.59 -18.60
N PRO A 30 2.32 -12.29 -19.91
CA PRO A 30 1.09 -11.98 -20.61
C PRO A 30 0.20 -13.22 -20.79
N ASP A 31 0.78 -14.42 -20.76
CA ASP A 31 0.11 -15.67 -21.13
C ASP A 31 -0.55 -16.36 -19.93
N SER A 32 -0.03 -16.16 -18.71
CA SER A 32 -0.65 -16.74 -17.50
C SER A 32 -1.76 -15.89 -16.88
N GLY A 33 -1.96 -14.65 -17.35
CA GLY A 33 -2.96 -13.72 -16.80
C GLY A 33 -2.76 -13.37 -15.31
N LYS A 34 -1.64 -13.79 -14.73
CA LYS A 34 -1.26 -13.59 -13.33
C LYS A 34 -0.02 -12.74 -13.30
N GLY A 35 -0.22 -11.43 -13.24
CA GLY A 35 0.86 -10.60 -12.75
C GLY A 35 1.22 -11.03 -11.31
N LYS A 36 2.47 -10.79 -10.92
CA LYS A 36 2.94 -11.00 -9.54
C LYS A 36 2.94 -9.70 -8.75
N ALA A 37 2.24 -8.66 -9.22
CA ALA A 37 2.28 -7.34 -8.62
C ALA A 37 1.77 -7.37 -7.18
N ILE A 38 0.67 -8.08 -6.88
CA ILE A 38 0.19 -8.26 -5.50
C ILE A 38 1.24 -8.97 -4.64
N PHE A 39 1.90 -10.01 -5.16
CA PHE A 39 2.97 -10.71 -4.44
C PHE A 39 4.13 -9.77 -4.10
N TRP A 40 4.61 -8.99 -5.07
CA TRP A 40 5.71 -8.05 -4.85
C TRP A 40 5.31 -6.85 -3.98
N TYR A 41 4.05 -6.44 -4.04
CA TYR A 41 3.49 -5.37 -3.23
C TYR A 41 3.27 -5.78 -1.77
N THR A 42 2.86 -7.02 -1.49
CA THR A 42 2.61 -7.49 -0.11
C THR A 42 3.86 -8.07 0.57
N ARG A 43 4.88 -8.48 -0.21
CA ARG A 43 6.19 -8.85 0.32
C ARG A 43 6.89 -7.63 0.94
N ASP A 44 7.61 -7.83 2.05
CA ASP A 44 8.47 -6.78 2.63
C ASP A 44 9.60 -6.41 1.65
N SER A 45 9.33 -5.37 0.86
CA SER A 45 10.19 -4.87 -0.20
C SER A 45 10.02 -3.37 -0.39
N PHE A 46 10.91 -2.78 -1.19
CA PHE A 46 10.84 -1.36 -1.57
C PHE A 46 9.53 -0.98 -2.26
N VAL A 47 8.85 -1.93 -2.91
CA VAL A 47 7.74 -1.67 -3.83
C VAL A 47 6.56 -1.03 -3.10
N TYR A 48 6.07 -1.68 -2.04
CA TYR A 48 5.00 -1.14 -1.18
C TYR A 48 5.30 0.28 -0.73
N ARG A 49 6.50 0.51 -0.21
CA ARG A 49 6.93 1.78 0.38
C ARG A 49 6.98 2.87 -0.67
N LEU A 50 7.70 2.64 -1.77
CA LEU A 50 7.98 3.66 -2.77
C LEU A 50 6.76 3.99 -3.62
N VAL A 51 5.95 2.98 -3.99
CA VAL A 51 4.71 3.21 -4.75
C VAL A 51 3.72 4.03 -3.92
N ASN A 52 3.45 3.62 -2.67
CA ASN A 52 2.52 4.37 -1.82
C ASN A 52 3.07 5.74 -1.44
N GLN A 53 4.38 5.90 -1.27
CA GLN A 53 4.98 7.21 -1.02
C GLN A 53 4.79 8.15 -2.23
N ALA A 54 5.08 7.68 -3.44
CA ALA A 54 4.88 8.48 -4.65
C ALA A 54 3.40 8.86 -4.82
N LEU A 55 2.49 7.90 -4.65
CA LEU A 55 1.05 8.12 -4.74
C LEU A 55 0.53 9.19 -3.76
N ARG A 56 1.03 9.23 -2.52
CA ARG A 56 0.64 10.25 -1.52
C ARG A 56 1.05 11.67 -1.89
N THR A 57 2.03 11.85 -2.79
CA THR A 57 2.44 13.19 -3.23
C THR A 57 1.44 13.82 -4.19
N GLY A 58 0.65 13.00 -4.91
CA GLY A 58 -0.19 13.47 -6.02
C GLY A 58 0.59 14.04 -7.21
N ASP A 59 1.92 14.02 -7.16
CA ASP A 59 2.78 14.61 -8.19
C ASP A 59 2.94 13.62 -9.36
N PRO A 60 2.46 13.97 -10.57
CA PRO A 60 2.59 13.11 -11.74
C PRO A 60 4.03 12.72 -12.06
N ASP A 61 5.01 13.59 -11.83
CA ASP A 61 6.43 13.33 -12.14
C ASP A 61 7.02 12.32 -11.17
N LEU A 62 6.56 12.31 -9.92
CA LEU A 62 6.97 11.32 -8.91
C LEU A 62 6.22 9.98 -9.07
N ILE A 63 4.99 10.01 -9.58
CA ILE A 63 4.17 8.81 -9.84
C ILE A 63 4.59 8.11 -11.13
N HIS A 64 4.91 8.87 -12.19
CA HIS A 64 5.18 8.35 -13.54
C HIS A 64 6.24 7.22 -13.59
N PRO A 65 7.33 7.23 -12.80
CA PRO A 65 8.30 6.14 -12.77
C PRO A 65 7.73 4.79 -12.35
N TYR A 66 6.61 4.76 -11.61
CA TYR A 66 5.95 3.57 -11.05
C TYR A 66 4.70 3.14 -11.83
N ARG A 67 4.29 3.91 -12.86
CA ARG A 67 3.02 3.74 -13.58
C ARG A 67 2.73 2.32 -14.06
N PHE A 68 3.74 1.61 -14.56
CA PHE A 68 3.56 0.24 -15.07
C PHE A 68 3.22 -0.73 -13.95
N PHE A 69 3.94 -0.64 -12.83
CA PHE A 69 3.66 -1.46 -11.66
C PHE A 69 2.30 -1.10 -11.04
N ILE A 70 1.94 0.18 -10.99
CA ILE A 70 0.62 0.64 -10.51
C ILE A 70 -0.50 0.05 -11.38
N ASN A 71 -0.33 0.07 -12.70
CA ASN A 71 -1.31 -0.52 -13.62
C ASN A 71 -1.45 -2.02 -13.45
N ASP A 72 -0.32 -2.74 -13.31
CA ASP A 72 -0.32 -4.19 -13.06
C ASP A 72 -1.04 -4.52 -11.74
N LEU A 73 -0.68 -3.81 -10.66
CA LEU A 73 -1.29 -3.99 -9.34
C LEU A 73 -2.79 -3.71 -9.34
N TYR A 74 -3.21 -2.61 -9.96
CA TYR A 74 -4.62 -2.26 -10.09
C TYR A 74 -5.39 -3.32 -10.88
N SER A 75 -4.81 -3.80 -11.99
CA SER A 75 -5.44 -4.81 -12.84
C SER A 75 -5.63 -6.14 -12.12
N GLU A 76 -4.63 -6.58 -11.35
CA GLU A 76 -4.73 -7.78 -10.52
C GLU A 76 -5.78 -7.65 -9.41
N LEU A 77 -5.78 -6.54 -8.67
CA LEU A 77 -6.77 -6.28 -7.61
C LEU A 77 -8.19 -6.28 -8.16
N LEU A 78 -8.40 -5.64 -9.31
CA LEU A 78 -9.70 -5.58 -9.96
C LEU A 78 -10.14 -6.95 -10.51
N SER A 79 -9.19 -7.77 -10.96
CA SER A 79 -9.47 -9.14 -11.38
C SER A 79 -9.95 -10.01 -10.22
N ILE A 80 -9.27 -9.94 -9.06
CA ILE A 80 -9.66 -10.66 -7.84
C ILE A 80 -11.03 -10.18 -7.37
N HIS A 81 -11.21 -8.87 -7.24
CA HIS A 81 -12.49 -8.30 -6.80
C HIS A 81 -13.65 -8.79 -7.68
N ARG A 82 -13.53 -8.75 -9.01
CA ARG A 82 -14.57 -9.25 -9.92
C ARG A 82 -14.83 -10.76 -9.81
N GLN A 83 -13.84 -11.56 -9.41
CA GLN A 83 -14.03 -12.99 -9.19
C GLN A 83 -14.79 -13.26 -7.88
N ASP A 84 -14.62 -12.40 -6.88
CA ASP A 84 -15.19 -12.58 -5.54
C ASP A 84 -16.60 -11.96 -5.36
N ILE A 85 -17.03 -11.03 -6.23
CA ILE A 85 -18.38 -10.37 -6.20
C ILE A 85 -19.56 -11.37 -6.41
N GLY A 86 -19.30 -12.67 -6.56
CA GLY A 86 -20.33 -13.71 -6.77
C GLY A 86 -20.85 -14.41 -5.51
N SER A 87 -20.25 -14.18 -4.33
CA SER A 87 -20.71 -14.75 -3.05
C SER A 87 -21.45 -13.71 -2.23
N ASP A 88 -22.60 -14.07 -1.66
CA ASP A 88 -23.44 -13.22 -0.81
C ASP A 88 -22.60 -12.24 0.03
N GLU A 89 -22.70 -10.96 -0.32
CA GLU A 89 -21.88 -9.87 0.21
C GLU A 89 -22.26 -9.60 1.67
N GLU A 90 -21.55 -10.24 2.60
CA GLU A 90 -21.66 -9.95 4.03
C GLU A 90 -20.87 -8.68 4.37
N ASP A 91 -21.52 -7.75 5.07
CA ASP A 91 -20.85 -6.61 5.70
C ASP A 91 -19.66 -7.12 6.52
N PHE A 92 -18.47 -6.59 6.25
CA PHE A 92 -17.26 -7.01 6.95
C PHE A 92 -16.44 -5.81 7.44
N VAL A 93 -15.68 -6.05 8.50
CA VAL A 93 -14.85 -5.02 9.12
C VAL A 93 -13.39 -5.36 8.89
N VAL A 94 -12.63 -4.39 8.39
CA VAL A 94 -11.18 -4.49 8.26
C VAL A 94 -10.50 -3.38 9.05
N CYS A 95 -9.33 -3.70 9.58
CA CYS A 95 -8.58 -2.86 10.50
C CYS A 95 -7.21 -2.52 9.93
N ARG A 96 -6.68 -1.37 10.34
CA ARG A 96 -5.31 -0.92 10.01
C ARG A 96 -4.71 -0.15 11.16
N GLY A 97 -3.50 -0.53 11.56
CA GLY A 97 -2.68 0.29 12.44
C GLY A 97 -1.63 1.07 11.67
N GLN A 98 -1.47 2.36 11.96
CA GLN A 98 -0.37 3.16 11.43
C GLN A 98 -0.05 4.34 12.35
N GLY A 99 1.12 4.93 12.14
CA GLY A 99 1.48 6.19 12.77
C GLY A 99 0.98 7.35 11.92
N LEU A 100 0.50 8.41 12.57
CA LEU A 100 0.14 9.68 11.95
C LEU A 100 1.04 10.77 12.51
N THR A 101 1.56 11.63 11.65
CA THR A 101 2.16 12.89 12.09
C THR A 101 1.10 13.79 12.73
N GLN A 102 1.53 14.74 13.58
CA GLN A 102 0.61 15.69 14.20
C GLN A 102 -0.28 16.45 13.18
N PRO A 103 0.25 16.92 12.02
CA PRO A 103 -0.59 17.54 10.99
C PRO A 103 -1.61 16.58 10.36
N GLU A 104 -1.22 15.33 10.07
CA GLU A 104 -2.15 14.33 9.53
C GLU A 104 -3.27 14.02 10.52
N CYS A 105 -2.95 13.89 11.81
CA CYS A 105 -3.94 13.67 12.85
C CYS A 105 -4.93 14.84 12.96
N THR A 106 -4.42 16.07 12.94
CA THR A 106 -5.25 17.29 12.98
C THR A 106 -6.14 17.40 11.75
N SER A 107 -5.61 17.11 10.56
CA SER A 107 -6.38 17.09 9.30
C SER A 107 -7.53 16.08 9.35
N LEU A 108 -7.27 14.86 9.83
CA LEU A 108 -8.30 13.83 9.99
C LEU A 108 -9.36 14.24 11.00
N GLN A 109 -8.98 14.83 12.14
CA GLN A 109 -9.94 15.34 13.14
C GLN A 109 -10.85 16.44 12.54
N SER A 110 -10.30 17.31 11.69
CA SER A 110 -11.10 18.35 11.02
C SER A 110 -12.01 17.81 9.91
N SER A 111 -11.81 16.57 9.48
CA SER A 111 -12.57 15.90 8.40
C SER A 111 -13.75 15.07 8.91
N VAL A 112 -14.07 15.12 10.21
CA VAL A 112 -15.22 14.39 10.78
C VAL A 112 -16.52 14.83 10.10
N GLY A 113 -17.30 13.85 9.62
CA GLY A 113 -18.52 14.09 8.85
C GLY A 113 -18.28 14.40 7.37
N GLN A 114 -17.04 14.35 6.88
CA GLN A 114 -16.67 14.55 5.49
C GLN A 114 -16.19 13.26 4.82
N LEU A 115 -16.14 13.27 3.49
CA LEU A 115 -15.53 12.18 2.72
C LEU A 115 -14.01 12.28 2.79
N VAL A 116 -13.35 11.19 3.17
CA VAL A 116 -11.89 11.07 3.16
C VAL A 116 -11.47 10.17 2.01
N THR A 117 -10.51 10.64 1.20
CA THR A 117 -9.91 9.85 0.13
C THR A 117 -8.49 9.46 0.48
N PHE A 118 -8.13 8.22 0.14
CA PHE A 118 -6.77 7.73 0.29
C PHE A 118 -6.11 7.69 -1.09
N ALA A 119 -5.05 8.47 -1.27
CA ALA A 119 -4.33 8.52 -2.54
C ALA A 119 -3.49 7.26 -2.82
N SER A 120 -3.41 6.31 -1.89
CA SER A 120 -2.59 5.10 -1.97
C SER A 120 -3.42 3.83 -1.87
N PHE A 121 -2.87 2.69 -2.34
CA PHE A 121 -3.45 1.39 -2.06
C PHE A 121 -3.39 1.09 -0.55
N ILE A 122 -4.53 0.76 0.04
CA ILE A 122 -4.65 0.50 1.48
C ILE A 122 -4.49 -1.00 1.72
N SER A 123 -3.55 -1.36 2.59
CA SER A 123 -3.47 -2.70 3.17
C SER A 123 -4.14 -2.69 4.54
N THR A 124 -5.02 -3.65 4.75
CA THR A 124 -5.81 -3.86 5.96
C THR A 124 -5.75 -5.33 6.38
N THR A 125 -6.24 -5.63 7.57
CA THR A 125 -6.34 -6.99 8.12
C THR A 125 -7.68 -7.15 8.83
N VAL A 126 -8.26 -8.35 8.80
CA VAL A 126 -9.42 -8.70 9.64
C VAL A 126 -9.02 -8.96 11.10
N ASP A 127 -7.73 -9.23 11.34
CA ASP A 127 -7.18 -9.41 12.69
C ASP A 127 -6.93 -8.05 13.36
N ARG A 128 -7.81 -7.71 14.32
CA ARG A 128 -7.74 -6.48 15.10
C ARG A 128 -6.45 -6.37 15.92
N GLU A 129 -5.99 -7.47 16.52
CA GLU A 129 -4.79 -7.47 17.38
C GLU A 129 -3.53 -7.21 16.56
N LEU A 130 -3.48 -7.77 15.34
CA LEU A 130 -2.41 -7.45 14.40
C LEU A 130 -2.41 -5.97 14.02
N ALA A 131 -3.58 -5.38 13.74
CA ALA A 131 -3.70 -3.95 13.47
C ALA A 131 -3.28 -3.09 14.69
N TYR A 132 -3.68 -3.46 15.91
CA TYR A 132 -3.19 -2.79 17.12
C TYR A 132 -1.68 -2.89 17.29
N GLY A 133 -1.09 -4.05 16.99
CA GLY A 133 0.35 -4.26 16.96
C GLY A 133 1.06 -3.26 16.04
N TYR A 134 0.54 -3.06 14.82
CA TYR A 134 1.08 -2.07 13.89
C TYR A 134 0.93 -0.63 14.38
N ALA A 135 -0.21 -0.26 14.98
CA ALA A 135 -0.39 1.06 15.57
C ALA A 135 0.63 1.30 16.69
N ARG A 136 0.75 0.38 17.65
CA ARG A 136 1.66 0.50 18.80
C ARG A 136 3.12 0.62 18.37
N THR A 137 3.55 -0.17 17.40
CA THR A 137 4.94 -0.16 16.88
C THR A 137 5.27 1.06 16.03
N SER A 138 4.26 1.85 15.64
CA SER A 138 4.45 3.09 14.90
C SER A 138 4.81 4.30 15.78
N ALA A 139 4.68 4.18 17.11
CA ALA A 139 4.95 5.25 18.05
C ALA A 139 6.39 5.77 17.95
N ARG A 140 6.55 7.06 17.64
CA ARG A 140 7.83 7.77 17.53
C ARG A 140 7.66 9.22 17.93
N GLU A 141 8.75 9.96 18.08
CA GLU A 141 8.69 11.41 18.31
C GLU A 141 7.86 12.09 17.20
N ASN A 142 6.87 12.90 17.59
CA ASN A 142 5.93 13.59 16.71
C ASN A 142 5.03 12.68 15.82
N VAL A 143 4.89 11.40 16.18
CA VAL A 143 4.00 10.44 15.52
C VAL A 143 3.01 9.84 16.52
N VAL A 144 1.72 10.07 16.29
CA VAL A 144 0.60 9.54 17.06
C VAL A 144 0.19 8.18 16.48
N PRO A 145 0.23 7.09 17.28
CA PRO A 145 -0.37 5.82 16.90
C PRO A 145 -1.86 5.96 16.61
N ALA A 146 -2.31 5.46 15.46
CA ALA A 146 -3.69 5.47 15.05
C ALA A 146 -4.16 4.08 14.65
N PHE A 147 -5.34 3.71 15.13
CA PHE A 147 -6.07 2.53 14.73
C PHE A 147 -7.27 2.95 13.89
N PHE A 148 -7.37 2.38 12.69
CA PHE A 148 -8.46 2.61 11.75
C PHE A 148 -9.31 1.34 11.67
N GLU A 149 -10.62 1.54 11.68
CA GLU A 149 -11.63 0.52 11.46
C GLU A 149 -12.49 0.96 10.27
N PHE A 150 -12.57 0.09 9.26
CA PHE A 150 -13.35 0.34 8.05
C PHE A 150 -14.50 -0.66 8.02
N HIS A 151 -15.72 -0.14 7.99
CA HIS A 151 -16.93 -0.92 7.74
C HIS A 151 -17.14 -0.96 6.23
N MET A 152 -16.97 -2.14 5.66
CA MET A 152 -17.10 -2.37 4.23
C MET A 152 -18.52 -2.85 3.97
N ASN A 153 -19.26 -2.03 3.24
CA ASN A 153 -20.55 -2.39 2.67
C ASN A 153 -20.28 -2.56 1.17
N THR A 154 -20.56 -3.74 0.64
CA THR A 154 -20.43 -4.03 -0.79
C THR A 154 -21.75 -3.81 -1.52
#